data_AF-A0A343TN36-F1
#
_entry.id   AF-A0A343TN36-F1
#
_cell.length_a   1.000
_cell.length_b   1.000
_cell.length_c   1.000
_cell.angle_alpha   90.00
_cell.angle_beta   90.00
_cell.angle_gamma   90.00
#
_symmetry.space_group_name_H-M   'P 1'
#
loop_
_entity.id
_entity.type
_entity.pdbx_description
1 polymer ?
#
loop_
_entity_poly.entity_id
_entity_poly.type
_entity_poly.pdbx_seq_one_letter_code
_entity_poly.pdbx_strand_id
1 'polypeptide(L)'
;MRRSTRTTRATEGGASMKPGRVDFFVDLAYGLLIFLAVVFIFTGETTIGIAFGLGALVSYAIHVTWKMARFDPDWMTKEMTENIEETLTEEMTENVGEMVTEEVGDMVTEEVGEKVTEEVGEKVTEEVGEKVTEEVAAEVTETVEEKVTETVEEKVTETVDEKVTEGVTQEVTESVERAMSSEIDSIIQQLEAVNERIDRRATEGDPE
;
A
#
# COMPACT_ATOMS: atom_id res chain seq x y z
N MET A 1 -5.47 -30.77 24.71
CA MET A 1 -6.15 -30.85 26.02
C MET A 1 -6.87 -29.51 26.29
N ARG A 2 -8.05 -29.30 25.69
CA ARG A 2 -8.84 -28.06 25.86
C ARG A 2 -10.13 -28.40 26.60
N ARG A 3 -10.32 -27.78 27.78
CA ARG A 3 -11.50 -27.97 28.64
C ARG A 3 -12.69 -27.24 28.04
N SER A 4 -13.74 -27.99 27.68
CA SER A 4 -15.04 -27.45 27.32
C SER A 4 -15.92 -27.46 28.57
N THR A 5 -16.14 -26.30 29.18
CA THR A 5 -17.14 -26.11 30.23
C THR A 5 -18.44 -25.71 29.55
N ARG A 6 -19.29 -26.71 29.31
CA ARG A 6 -20.66 -26.53 28.81
C ARG A 6 -21.55 -26.20 30.01
N THR A 7 -21.84 -24.92 30.22
CA THR A 7 -22.82 -24.45 31.20
C THR A 7 -24.21 -24.52 30.57
N THR A 8 -24.90 -25.65 30.76
CA THR A 8 -26.33 -25.75 30.47
C THR A 8 -27.09 -25.02 31.58
N ARG A 9 -27.42 -23.75 31.34
CA ARG A 9 -28.35 -22.98 32.18
C ARG A 9 -29.75 -23.52 31.93
N ALA A 10 -30.35 -24.05 32.99
CA ALA A 10 -31.71 -24.54 33.03
C ALA A 10 -32.67 -23.42 32.59
N THR A 11 -33.42 -23.65 31.51
CA THR A 11 -34.62 -22.88 31.22
C THR A 11 -35.73 -23.45 32.08
N GLU A 12 -36.05 -22.71 33.14
CA GLU A 12 -37.27 -22.92 33.92
C GLU A 12 -38.46 -22.93 32.95
N GLY A 13 -39.16 -24.05 32.92
CA GLY A 13 -40.44 -24.19 32.23
C GLY A 13 -41.50 -23.36 32.94
N GLY A 14 -41.49 -22.05 32.70
CA GLY A 14 -42.63 -21.19 32.96
C GLY A 14 -43.75 -21.62 32.03
N ALA A 15 -44.74 -22.33 32.56
CA ALA A 15 -45.92 -22.74 31.83
C ALA A 15 -46.67 -21.50 31.34
N SER A 16 -46.39 -21.06 30.11
CA SER A 16 -47.12 -19.99 29.45
C SER A 16 -48.54 -20.48 29.16
N MET A 17 -49.48 -20.15 30.04
CA MET A 17 -50.89 -20.32 29.72
C MET A 17 -51.22 -19.39 28.56
N LYS A 18 -51.52 -19.98 27.41
CA LYS A 18 -51.94 -19.26 26.20
C LYS A 18 -53.11 -18.34 26.58
N PRO A 19 -53.08 -17.04 26.24
CA PRO A 19 -54.05 -16.05 26.70
C PRO A 19 -55.51 -16.45 26.42
N GLY A 20 -55.78 -17.11 25.28
CA GLY A 20 -57.12 -17.59 24.94
C GLY A 20 -57.69 -18.69 25.87
N ARG A 21 -56.87 -19.38 26.67
CA ARG A 21 -57.39 -20.34 27.67
C ARG A 21 -57.87 -19.65 28.93
N VAL A 22 -57.15 -18.63 29.38
CA VAL A 22 -57.50 -17.88 30.60
C VAL A 22 -58.84 -17.19 30.41
N ASP A 23 -59.05 -16.60 29.24
CA ASP A 23 -60.30 -15.93 28.87
C ASP A 23 -61.50 -16.87 28.94
N PHE A 24 -61.36 -18.08 28.39
CA PHE A 24 -62.42 -19.09 28.45
C PHE A 24 -62.77 -19.51 29.89
N PHE A 25 -61.77 -19.68 30.76
CA PHE A 25 -62.03 -20.05 32.17
C PHE A 25 -62.67 -18.93 32.96
N VAL A 26 -62.30 -17.67 32.67
CA VAL A 26 -62.90 -16.50 33.30
C VAL A 26 -64.37 -16.35 32.89
N ASP A 27 -64.67 -16.46 31.60
CA ASP A 27 -66.05 -16.39 31.09
C ASP A 27 -66.91 -17.54 31.64
N LEU A 28 -66.36 -18.76 31.75
CA LEU A 28 -67.03 -19.90 32.35
C LEU A 28 -67.35 -19.66 33.84
N ALA A 29 -66.41 -19.08 34.59
CA ALA A 29 -66.59 -18.76 36.00
C ALA A 29 -67.70 -17.71 36.19
N TYR A 30 -67.69 -16.62 35.41
CA TYR A 30 -68.75 -15.61 35.47
C TYR A 30 -70.12 -16.18 35.05
N GLY A 31 -70.16 -17.04 34.03
CA GLY A 31 -71.37 -17.76 33.63
C GLY A 31 -71.95 -18.63 34.76
N LEU A 32 -71.09 -19.35 35.49
CA LEU A 32 -71.49 -20.14 36.66
C LEU A 32 -72.01 -19.23 37.80
N LEU A 33 -71.34 -18.11 38.07
CA LEU A 33 -71.77 -17.16 39.09
C LEU A 33 -73.15 -16.56 38.75
N ILE A 34 -73.39 -16.19 37.50
CA ILE A 34 -74.70 -15.68 37.06
C ILE A 34 -75.77 -16.78 37.16
N PHE A 35 -75.45 -18.03 36.80
CA PHE A 35 -76.37 -19.16 36.95
C PHE A 35 -76.77 -19.37 38.41
N LEU A 36 -75.81 -19.35 39.34
CA LEU A 36 -76.09 -19.46 40.78
C LEU A 36 -76.94 -18.29 41.29
N ALA A 37 -76.68 -17.06 40.82
CA ALA A 37 -77.51 -15.90 41.14
C ALA A 37 -78.98 -16.12 40.75
N VAL A 38 -79.21 -16.63 39.54
CA VAL A 38 -80.56 -16.95 39.02
C VAL A 38 -81.23 -18.03 39.85
N VAL A 39 -80.51 -19.11 40.22
CA VAL A 39 -81.06 -20.17 41.08
C VAL A 39 -81.51 -19.61 42.43
N PHE A 40 -80.70 -18.79 43.10
CA PHE A 40 -81.07 -18.17 44.37
C PHE A 40 -82.31 -17.26 44.27
N ILE A 41 -82.47 -16.57 43.14
CA ILE A 41 -83.68 -15.76 42.87
C ILE A 41 -84.92 -16.65 42.78
N PHE A 42 -84.83 -17.81 42.12
CA PHE A 42 -85.95 -18.74 41.95
C PHE A 42 -86.29 -19.55 43.21
N THR A 43 -85.32 -19.84 44.08
CA THR A 43 -85.54 -20.63 45.31
C THR A 43 -86.03 -19.79 46.50
N GLY A 44 -86.25 -18.49 46.33
CA GLY A 44 -86.90 -17.62 47.32
C GLY A 44 -85.97 -16.66 48.08
N GLU A 45 -84.67 -16.66 47.79
CA GLU A 45 -83.69 -15.76 48.42
C GLU A 45 -83.33 -14.60 47.49
N THR A 46 -84.35 -13.87 47.03
CA THR A 46 -84.22 -12.83 46.00
C THR A 46 -83.19 -11.76 46.36
N THR A 47 -83.12 -11.33 47.62
CA THR A 47 -82.15 -10.33 48.09
C THR A 47 -80.69 -10.83 47.94
N ILE A 48 -80.44 -12.09 48.24
CA ILE A 48 -79.11 -12.71 48.14
C ILE A 48 -78.73 -12.87 46.68
N GLY A 49 -79.65 -13.37 45.85
CA GLY A 49 -79.41 -13.52 44.41
C GLY A 49 -79.16 -12.19 43.70
N ILE A 50 -79.87 -11.11 44.06
CA ILE A 50 -79.63 -9.76 43.52
C ILE A 50 -78.26 -9.22 43.98
N ALA A 51 -77.93 -9.32 45.27
CA ALA A 51 -76.64 -8.85 45.78
C ALA A 51 -75.46 -9.58 45.14
N PHE A 52 -75.58 -10.91 44.98
CA PHE A 52 -74.57 -11.74 44.34
C PHE A 52 -74.43 -11.43 42.83
N GLY A 53 -75.55 -11.27 42.13
CA GLY A 53 -75.55 -10.89 40.71
C GLY A 53 -74.91 -9.51 40.46
N LEU A 54 -75.20 -8.52 41.32
CA LEU A 54 -74.55 -7.21 41.25
C LEU A 54 -73.05 -7.29 41.55
N GLY A 55 -72.63 -8.09 42.53
CA GLY A 55 -71.22 -8.32 42.83
C GLY A 55 -70.46 -8.96 41.67
N ALA A 56 -71.04 -9.97 41.03
CA ALA A 56 -70.47 -10.61 39.84
C ALA A 56 -70.33 -9.61 38.68
N LEU A 57 -71.31 -8.73 38.48
CA LEU A 57 -71.28 -7.70 37.45
C LEU A 57 -70.20 -6.64 37.70
N VAL A 58 -70.05 -6.17 38.94
CA VAL A 58 -68.98 -5.22 39.31
C VAL A 58 -67.60 -5.85 39.15
N SER A 59 -67.43 -7.10 39.58
CA SER A 59 -66.18 -7.85 39.39
C SER A 59 -65.83 -7.99 37.90
N TYR A 60 -66.82 -8.30 37.06
CA TYR A 60 -66.64 -8.40 35.62
C TYR A 60 -66.21 -7.05 35.01
N ALA A 61 -66.86 -5.95 35.40
CA ALA A 61 -66.51 -4.62 34.92
C ALA A 61 -65.07 -4.22 35.27
N ILE A 62 -64.63 -4.50 36.51
CA ILE A 62 -63.24 -4.26 36.95
C ILE A 62 -62.26 -5.12 36.13
N HIS A 63 -62.59 -6.40 35.94
CA HIS A 63 -61.73 -7.31 35.19
C HIS A 63 -61.57 -6.88 33.72
N VAL A 64 -62.66 -6.50 33.04
CA VAL A 64 -62.62 -6.00 31.66
C VAL A 64 -61.81 -4.72 31.56
N THR A 65 -62.01 -3.78 32.49
CA THR A 65 -61.27 -2.52 32.52
C THR A 65 -59.76 -2.75 32.72
N TRP A 66 -59.39 -3.65 33.64
CA TRP A 66 -57.98 -4.02 33.86
C TRP A 66 -57.38 -4.70 32.62
N LYS A 67 -58.14 -5.58 31.97
CA LYS A 67 -57.69 -6.26 30.76
C LYS A 67 -57.52 -5.28 29.60
N MET A 68 -58.45 -4.34 29.40
CA MET A 68 -58.32 -3.30 28.37
C MET A 68 -57.10 -2.40 28.62
N ALA A 69 -56.89 -1.96 29.86
CA ALA A 69 -55.73 -1.14 30.21
C ALA A 69 -54.40 -1.90 30.04
N ARG A 70 -54.39 -3.21 30.31
CA ARG A 70 -53.22 -4.06 30.06
C ARG A 70 -52.97 -4.29 28.58
N PHE A 71 -53.95 -4.14 27.69
CA PHE A 71 -53.74 -4.34 26.25
C PHE A 71 -53.74 -3.01 25.48
N ASP A 72 -53.50 -1.88 26.14
CA ASP A 72 -53.39 -0.60 25.45
C ASP A 72 -52.29 -0.67 24.37
N PRO A 73 -52.57 -0.29 23.11
CA PRO A 73 -51.60 -0.40 22.01
C PRO A 73 -50.33 0.43 22.26
N ASP A 74 -50.47 1.56 22.94
CA ASP A 74 -49.42 2.57 23.06
C ASP A 74 -48.26 2.13 23.98
N TRP A 75 -48.55 1.39 25.07
CA TRP A 75 -47.48 0.94 25.97
C TRP A 75 -46.72 -0.27 25.42
N MET A 76 -47.41 -1.22 24.77
CA MET A 76 -46.76 -2.36 24.10
C MET A 76 -45.92 -1.91 22.91
N THR A 77 -46.42 -0.98 22.11
CA THR A 77 -45.65 -0.45 20.97
C THR A 77 -44.43 0.31 21.44
N LYS A 78 -44.56 1.16 22.48
CA LYS A 78 -43.43 1.89 23.04
C LYS A 78 -42.37 0.96 23.63
N GLU A 79 -42.77 -0.01 24.44
CA GLU A 79 -41.83 -0.97 25.03
C GLU A 79 -41.15 -1.84 23.96
N MET A 80 -41.90 -2.28 22.93
CA MET A 80 -41.33 -3.04 21.82
C MET A 80 -40.39 -2.18 20.96
N THR A 81 -40.72 -0.91 20.72
CA THR A 81 -39.85 0.03 20.00
C THR A 81 -38.56 0.30 20.76
N GLU A 82 -38.64 0.60 22.07
CA GLU A 82 -37.45 0.83 22.89
C GLU A 82 -36.55 -0.40 22.95
N ASN A 83 -37.12 -1.60 23.14
CA ASN A 83 -36.34 -2.85 23.13
C ASN A 83 -35.69 -3.13 21.77
N ILE A 84 -36.41 -2.88 20.67
CA ILE A 84 -35.88 -3.07 19.31
C ILE A 84 -34.78 -2.05 19.01
N GLU A 85 -34.96 -0.78 19.39
CA GLU A 85 -33.94 0.25 19.20
C GLU A 85 -32.67 -0.08 20.00
N GLU A 86 -32.79 -0.46 21.26
CA GLU A 86 -31.65 -0.81 22.11
C GLU A 86 -30.90 -2.04 21.56
N THR A 87 -31.62 -3.14 21.30
CA THR A 87 -30.99 -4.38 20.80
C THR A 87 -30.40 -4.25 19.40
N LEU A 88 -31.06 -3.55 18.47
CA LEU A 88 -30.49 -3.33 17.13
C LEU A 88 -29.30 -2.39 17.18
N THR A 89 -29.33 -1.36 18.04
CA THR A 89 -28.21 -0.41 18.13
C THR A 89 -26.98 -1.06 18.72
N GLU A 90 -27.13 -1.85 19.79
CA GLU A 90 -26.02 -2.63 20.37
C GLU A 90 -25.51 -3.68 19.39
N GLU A 91 -26.38 -4.54 18.84
CA GLU A 91 -25.93 -5.59 17.93
C GLU A 91 -25.28 -5.05 16.65
N MET A 92 -25.80 -3.96 16.07
CA MET A 92 -25.17 -3.35 14.88
C MET A 92 -23.87 -2.64 15.23
N THR A 93 -23.81 -1.87 16.32
CA THR A 93 -22.60 -1.10 16.65
C THR A 93 -21.45 -2.01 17.02
N GLU A 94 -21.70 -3.04 17.84
CA GLU A 94 -20.66 -3.94 18.31
C GLU A 94 -20.25 -4.92 17.20
N ASN A 95 -21.19 -5.68 16.62
CA ASN A 95 -20.81 -6.72 15.66
C ASN A 95 -20.37 -6.15 14.31
N VAL A 96 -21.06 -5.14 13.76
CA VAL A 96 -20.69 -4.60 12.45
C VAL A 96 -19.48 -3.68 12.57
N GLY A 97 -19.39 -2.91 13.67
CA GLY A 97 -18.24 -2.07 13.94
C GLY A 97 -16.95 -2.87 14.10
N GLU A 98 -16.94 -3.91 14.93
CA GLU A 98 -15.76 -4.76 15.12
C GLU A 98 -15.43 -5.57 13.87
N MET A 99 -16.41 -6.22 13.23
CA MET A 99 -16.15 -7.06 12.05
C MET A 99 -15.61 -6.23 10.88
N VAL A 100 -16.13 -5.02 10.65
CA VAL A 100 -15.59 -4.14 9.59
C VAL A 100 -14.20 -3.64 9.96
N THR A 101 -13.94 -3.31 11.22
CA THR A 101 -12.64 -2.74 11.62
C THR A 101 -11.54 -3.80 11.61
N GLU A 102 -11.78 -4.99 12.17
CA GLU A 102 -10.81 -6.08 12.17
C GLU A 102 -10.67 -6.70 10.78
N GLU A 103 -11.74 -7.24 10.18
CA GLU A 103 -11.56 -8.01 8.93
C GLU A 103 -11.14 -7.13 7.75
N VAL A 104 -11.74 -5.95 7.59
CA VAL A 104 -11.40 -5.07 6.46
C VAL A 104 -10.09 -4.34 6.74
N GLY A 105 -9.85 -3.92 7.98
CA GLY A 105 -8.59 -3.27 8.37
C GLY A 105 -7.39 -4.19 8.18
N ASP A 106 -7.48 -5.43 8.65
CA ASP A 106 -6.39 -6.40 8.56
C ASP A 106 -6.19 -6.87 7.11
N MET A 107 -7.27 -7.15 6.37
CA MET A 107 -7.17 -7.56 4.97
C MET A 107 -6.55 -6.47 4.10
N VAL A 108 -6.90 -5.20 4.31
CA VAL A 108 -6.27 -4.09 3.57
C VAL A 108 -4.81 -3.94 3.97
N THR A 109 -4.48 -4.06 5.25
CA THR A 109 -3.10 -3.84 5.73
C THR A 109 -2.17 -4.95 5.26
N GLU A 110 -2.56 -6.22 5.41
CA GLU A 110 -1.75 -7.35 4.99
C GLU A 110 -1.74 -7.48 3.46
N GLU A 111 -2.89 -7.62 2.79
CA GLU A 111 -2.86 -7.93 1.36
C GLU A 111 -2.35 -6.77 0.51
N VAL A 112 -2.75 -5.54 0.81
CA VAL A 112 -2.30 -4.38 0.01
C VAL A 112 -0.89 -3.99 0.42
N GLY A 113 -0.56 -4.04 1.72
CA GLY A 113 0.78 -3.73 2.21
C GLY A 113 1.84 -4.70 1.66
N GLU A 114 1.60 -6.02 1.75
CA GLU A 114 2.52 -7.01 1.21
C GLU A 114 2.62 -6.93 -0.30
N LYS A 115 1.50 -6.91 -1.05
CA LYS A 115 1.56 -6.84 -2.52
C LYS A 115 2.28 -5.61 -3.02
N VAL A 116 2.06 -4.45 -2.41
CA VAL A 116 2.76 -3.22 -2.83
C VAL A 116 4.25 -3.34 -2.51
N THR A 117 4.61 -3.87 -1.33
CA THR A 117 6.02 -3.97 -0.93
C THR A 117 6.79 -4.99 -1.76
N GLU A 118 6.24 -6.19 -1.95
CA GLU A 118 6.87 -7.23 -2.78
C GLU A 118 6.81 -6.86 -4.26
N GLU A 119 5.64 -6.68 -4.86
CA GLU A 119 5.57 -6.58 -6.32
C GLU A 119 6.18 -5.27 -6.84
N VAL A 120 5.98 -4.15 -6.14
CA VAL A 120 6.56 -2.86 -6.57
C VAL A 120 8.02 -2.78 -6.17
N GLY A 121 8.38 -3.26 -4.97
CA GLY A 121 9.75 -3.26 -4.50
C GLY A 121 10.66 -4.13 -5.38
N GLU A 122 10.24 -5.37 -5.68
CA GLU A 122 11.00 -6.25 -6.57
C GLU A 122 11.06 -5.71 -7.99
N LYS A 123 9.92 -5.31 -8.60
CA LYS A 123 9.95 -4.78 -9.98
C LYS A 123 10.83 -3.54 -10.12
N VAL A 124 10.79 -2.63 -9.15
CA VAL A 124 11.64 -1.44 -9.21
C VAL A 124 13.11 -1.82 -9.05
N THR A 125 13.43 -2.72 -8.12
CA THR A 125 14.82 -3.12 -7.88
C THR A 125 15.39 -3.89 -9.07
N GLU A 126 14.64 -4.85 -9.60
CA GLU A 126 15.07 -5.71 -10.69
C GLU A 126 15.06 -4.95 -12.01
N GLU A 127 13.92 -4.38 -12.43
CA GLU A 127 13.86 -3.73 -13.75
C GLU A 127 14.64 -2.43 -13.82
N VAL A 128 14.57 -1.57 -12.80
CA VAL A 128 15.28 -0.28 -12.86
C VAL A 128 16.75 -0.49 -12.52
N GLY A 129 17.06 -1.34 -11.54
CA GLY A 129 18.43 -1.65 -11.17
C GLY A 129 19.19 -2.31 -12.32
N GLU A 130 18.64 -3.36 -12.93
CA GLU A 130 19.31 -4.05 -14.03
C GLU A 130 19.38 -3.18 -15.29
N LYS A 131 18.27 -2.57 -15.74
CA LYS A 131 18.31 -1.74 -16.97
C LYS A 131 19.26 -0.56 -16.83
N VAL A 132 19.24 0.16 -15.71
CA VAL A 132 20.15 1.29 -15.54
C VAL A 132 21.60 0.80 -15.48
N THR A 133 21.86 -0.33 -14.83
CA THR A 133 23.23 -0.85 -14.75
C THR A 133 23.72 -1.33 -16.13
N GLU A 134 22.91 -2.06 -16.88
CA GLU A 134 23.26 -2.52 -18.23
C GLU A 134 23.36 -1.36 -19.22
N GLU A 135 22.38 -0.46 -19.27
CA GLU A 135 22.39 0.66 -20.23
C GLU A 135 23.55 1.61 -19.94
N VAL A 136 23.80 1.95 -18.67
CA VAL A 136 24.93 2.84 -18.33
C VAL A 136 26.26 2.13 -18.58
N ALA A 137 26.40 0.85 -18.25
CA ALA A 137 27.64 0.12 -18.52
C ALA A 137 27.90 0.00 -20.03
N ALA A 138 26.86 -0.29 -20.83
CA ALA A 138 26.96 -0.39 -22.27
C ALA A 138 27.30 0.96 -22.90
N GLU A 139 26.56 2.02 -22.56
CA GLU A 139 26.76 3.35 -23.12
C GLU A 139 28.13 3.92 -22.73
N VAL A 140 28.57 3.72 -21.48
CA VAL A 140 29.91 4.15 -21.05
C VAL A 140 31.00 3.36 -21.75
N THR A 141 30.85 2.03 -21.89
CA THR A 141 31.87 1.21 -22.57
C THR A 141 31.97 1.59 -24.04
N GLU A 142 30.85 1.66 -24.74
CA GLU A 142 30.81 2.00 -26.17
C GLU A 142 31.30 3.43 -26.41
N THR A 143 30.80 4.42 -25.66
CA THR A 143 31.18 5.81 -25.87
C THR A 143 32.62 6.09 -25.48
N VAL A 144 33.12 5.47 -24.42
CA VAL A 144 34.51 5.67 -23.97
C VAL A 144 35.47 4.91 -24.87
N GLU A 145 35.22 3.65 -25.21
CA GLU A 145 36.09 2.92 -26.14
C GLU A 145 36.10 3.60 -27.51
N GLU A 146 34.94 3.90 -28.09
CA GLU A 146 34.88 4.43 -29.45
C GLU A 146 35.51 5.84 -29.50
N LYS A 147 35.06 6.78 -28.65
CA LYS A 147 35.58 8.15 -28.71
C LYS A 147 37.02 8.27 -28.25
N VAL A 148 37.43 7.56 -27.19
CA VAL A 148 38.81 7.67 -26.71
C VAL A 148 39.74 6.98 -27.69
N THR A 149 39.41 5.80 -28.20
CA THR A 149 40.29 5.11 -29.16
C THR A 149 40.38 5.91 -30.45
N GLU A 150 39.25 6.34 -31.02
CA GLU A 150 39.24 7.08 -32.29
C GLU A 150 39.92 8.46 -32.14
N THR A 151 39.61 9.22 -31.08
CA THR A 151 40.22 10.55 -30.89
C THR A 151 41.70 10.46 -30.53
N VAL A 152 42.11 9.47 -29.73
CA VAL A 152 43.51 9.32 -29.32
C VAL A 152 44.33 8.76 -30.48
N GLU A 153 43.86 7.72 -31.18
CA GLU A 153 44.58 7.21 -32.36
C GLU A 153 44.68 8.29 -33.43
N GLU A 154 43.58 8.93 -33.82
CA GLU A 154 43.61 9.93 -34.89
C GLU A 154 44.52 11.11 -34.52
N LYS A 155 44.30 11.74 -33.35
CA LYS A 155 45.09 12.93 -32.99
C LYS A 155 46.54 12.60 -32.68
N VAL A 156 46.83 11.51 -31.99
CA VAL A 156 48.23 11.18 -31.64
C VAL A 156 48.97 10.76 -32.88
N THR A 157 48.38 9.94 -33.74
CA THR A 157 49.04 9.50 -34.98
C THR A 157 49.26 10.70 -35.89
N GLU A 158 48.23 11.50 -36.17
CA GLU A 158 48.35 12.66 -37.06
C GLU A 158 49.32 13.72 -36.49
N THR A 159 49.20 14.07 -35.20
CA THR A 159 50.09 15.09 -34.62
C THR A 159 51.54 14.60 -34.49
N VAL A 160 51.76 13.32 -34.17
CA VAL A 160 53.11 12.78 -34.03
C VAL A 160 53.76 12.58 -35.40
N ASP A 161 53.06 12.00 -36.37
CA ASP A 161 53.58 11.87 -37.73
C ASP A 161 53.87 13.24 -38.33
N GLU A 162 52.94 14.20 -38.26
CA GLU A 162 53.16 15.53 -38.85
C GLU A 162 54.33 16.26 -38.17
N LYS A 163 54.39 16.30 -36.83
CA LYS A 163 55.49 16.99 -36.13
C LYS A 163 56.83 16.30 -36.25
N VAL A 164 56.87 14.97 -36.20
CA VAL A 164 58.12 14.22 -36.28
C VAL A 164 58.61 14.19 -37.72
N THR A 165 57.74 13.87 -38.67
CA THR A 165 58.13 13.76 -40.08
C THR A 165 58.45 15.11 -40.66
N GLU A 166 57.62 16.14 -40.49
CA GLU A 166 57.93 17.45 -41.08
C GLU A 166 58.95 18.20 -40.24
N GLY A 167 58.67 18.39 -38.94
CA GLY A 167 59.52 19.23 -38.08
C GLY A 167 60.93 18.68 -37.93
N VAL A 168 61.08 17.41 -37.53
CA VAL A 168 62.41 16.84 -37.26
C VAL A 168 63.17 16.60 -38.57
N THR A 169 62.52 16.10 -39.62
CA THR A 169 63.24 15.86 -40.89
C THR A 169 63.69 17.17 -41.53
N GLN A 170 62.86 18.21 -41.47
CA GLN A 170 63.22 19.51 -42.04
C GLN A 170 64.33 20.19 -41.22
N GLU A 171 64.21 20.23 -39.88
CA GLU A 171 65.26 20.81 -39.04
C GLU A 171 66.59 20.05 -39.17
N VAL A 172 66.55 18.72 -39.19
CA VAL A 172 67.76 17.89 -39.34
C VAL A 172 68.38 18.11 -40.72
N THR A 173 67.59 18.08 -41.79
CA THR A 173 68.08 18.32 -43.16
C THR A 173 68.72 19.70 -43.27
N GLU A 174 68.02 20.76 -42.85
CA GLU A 174 68.55 22.11 -42.93
C GLU A 174 69.81 22.30 -42.07
N SER A 175 69.84 21.71 -40.87
CA SER A 175 71.01 21.79 -39.98
C SER A 175 72.22 21.09 -40.59
N VAL A 176 72.01 19.89 -41.15
CA VAL A 176 73.06 19.09 -41.82
C VAL A 176 73.57 19.79 -43.07
N GLU A 177 72.69 20.31 -43.94
CA GLU A 177 73.09 21.07 -45.13
C GLU A 177 73.92 22.31 -44.77
N ARG A 178 73.48 23.07 -43.76
CA ARG A 178 74.16 24.28 -43.30
C ARG A 178 75.52 23.97 -42.68
N ALA A 179 75.62 22.90 -41.88
CA ALA A 179 76.87 22.44 -41.31
C ALA A 179 77.86 21.98 -42.40
N MET A 180 77.40 21.17 -43.35
CA MET A 180 78.24 20.69 -44.46
C MET A 180 78.69 21.83 -45.36
N SER A 181 77.81 22.80 -45.69
CA SER A 181 78.21 23.98 -46.47
C SER A 181 79.30 24.77 -45.76
N SER A 182 79.15 25.02 -44.46
CA SER A 182 80.15 25.74 -43.68
C SER A 182 81.48 25.00 -43.60
N GLU A 183 81.47 23.66 -43.49
CA GLU A 183 82.69 22.87 -43.51
C GLU A 183 83.37 22.90 -44.88
N ILE A 184 82.59 22.76 -45.97
CA ILE A 184 83.12 22.83 -47.34
C ILE A 184 83.75 24.21 -47.60
N ASP A 185 83.10 25.30 -47.23
CA ASP A 185 83.63 26.66 -47.39
C ASP A 185 84.94 26.87 -46.60
N SER A 186 85.01 26.32 -45.39
CA SER A 186 86.24 26.34 -44.57
C SER A 186 87.37 25.54 -45.21
N ILE A 187 87.05 24.36 -45.76
CA ILE A 187 88.01 23.49 -46.46
C ILE A 187 88.54 24.18 -47.73
N ILE A 188 87.67 24.82 -48.51
CA ILE A 188 88.05 25.55 -49.72
C ILE A 188 89.02 26.69 -49.37
N GLN A 189 88.71 27.50 -48.37
CA GLN A 189 89.60 28.58 -47.92
C GLN A 189 90.96 28.08 -47.43
N GLN A 190 90.98 26.94 -46.74
CA GLN A 190 92.24 26.31 -46.32
C GLN A 190 93.05 25.81 -47.54
N LEU A 191 92.40 25.23 -48.54
CA LEU A 191 93.04 24.79 -49.79
C LEU A 191 93.61 25.95 -50.59
N GLU A 192 92.89 27.05 -50.73
CA GLU A 192 93.39 28.26 -51.39
C GLU A 192 94.61 28.83 -50.68
N ALA A 193 94.57 28.92 -49.35
CA ALA A 193 95.70 29.38 -48.56
C ALA A 193 96.93 28.46 -48.69
N VAL A 194 96.72 27.15 -48.85
CA VAL A 194 97.79 26.18 -49.13
C VAL A 194 98.33 26.37 -50.55
N ASN A 195 97.46 26.54 -51.55
CA ASN A 195 97.86 26.76 -52.94
C ASN A 195 98.71 28.03 -53.07
N GLU A 196 98.30 29.13 -52.46
CA GLU A 196 99.04 30.39 -52.48
C GLU A 196 100.43 30.25 -51.80
N ARG A 197 100.53 29.43 -50.73
CA ARG A 197 101.83 29.11 -50.10
C ARG A 197 102.73 28.30 -51.03
N ILE A 198 102.18 27.38 -51.82
CA ILE A 198 102.94 26.59 -52.80
C ILE A 198 103.45 27.50 -53.92
N ASP A 199 102.58 28.35 -54.47
CA ASP A 199 102.93 29.27 -55.56
C ASP A 199 104.05 30.24 -55.13
N ARG A 200 103.95 30.81 -53.92
CA ARG A 200 104.99 31.70 -53.38
C ARG A 200 106.34 30.99 -53.23
N ARG A 201 106.33 29.73 -52.78
CA ARG A 201 107.54 28.91 -52.65
C ARG A 201 108.17 28.58 -54.00
N ALA A 202 107.36 28.39 -55.04
CA ALA A 202 107.85 28.16 -56.40
C ALA A 202 108.51 29.42 -56.99
N THR A 203 108.01 30.61 -56.65
CA THR A 203 108.58 31.89 -57.11
C THR A 203 109.81 32.37 -56.34
N GLU A 204 109.99 31.98 -55.07
CA GLU A 204 111.17 32.35 -54.25
C GLU A 204 112.36 31.37 -54.38
N GLY A 205 112.19 30.28 -55.14
CA GLY A 205 113.15 29.19 -55.26
C GLY A 205 114.27 29.35 -56.29
N ASP A 206 114.36 30.50 -56.98
CA ASP A 206 115.44 30.76 -57.95
C ASP A 206 116.34 31.92 -57.48
N PRO A 207 117.37 31.65 -56.65
CA PRO A 207 118.51 32.54 -56.51
C PRO A 207 119.56 32.18 -57.58
N GLU A 208 119.85 33.13 -58.49
CA GLU A 208 121.07 33.16 -59.30
C GLU A 208 122.35 33.02 -58.46
#